data_AF-A0A7Z9FLG4-F1
#
_entry.id   AF-A0A7Z9FLG4-F1
#
_cell.length_a   1.000
_cell.length_b   1.000
_cell.length_c   1.000
_cell.angle_alpha   90.00
_cell.angle_beta   90.00
_cell.angle_gamma   90.00
#
_symmetry.space_group_name_H-M   'P 1'
#
loop_
_entity.id
_entity.type
_entity.pdbx_description
1 polymer ?
#
loop_
_entity_poly.entity_id
_entity_poly.type
_entity_poly.pdbx_seq_one_letter_code
_entity_poly.pdbx_strand_id
1 'polypeptide(L)'
;TNTTVERPELKSKHRNESGGLSGKPLRKRSTEIIRTLYAELGTEVPIIGVGGIFNGADAYEKIRAGASAVQIYTALIFEGPGLVRKVKSELANLLEKDGFKSVAESVGADR
;
A
#
# COMPACT_ATOMS: atom_id res chain seq x y z
N THR A 1 7.78 -0.23 -1.10
CA THR A 1 8.92 0.14 -1.96
C THR A 1 9.39 1.53 -1.62
N ASN A 2 10.59 1.93 -2.07
CA ASN A 2 10.99 3.33 -2.11
C ASN A 2 10.23 4.07 -3.25
N THR A 3 10.58 5.32 -3.48
CA THR A 3 10.18 6.14 -4.64
C THR A 3 10.62 5.50 -5.97
N THR A 4 10.07 5.96 -7.08
CA THR A 4 10.45 5.48 -8.44
C THR A 4 11.01 6.61 -9.31
N VAL A 5 11.94 6.27 -10.18
CA VAL A 5 12.43 7.16 -11.24
C VAL A 5 11.52 7.14 -12.47
N GLU A 6 10.65 6.15 -12.59
CA GLU A 6 9.65 6.07 -13.65
C GLU A 6 8.72 7.29 -13.60
N ARG A 7 8.34 7.79 -14.78
CA ARG A 7 7.39 8.88 -14.97
C ARG A 7 6.25 8.38 -15.85
N PRO A 8 5.16 7.82 -15.27
CA PRO A 8 3.98 7.51 -16.04
C PRO A 8 3.32 8.80 -16.54
N GLU A 9 2.21 8.69 -17.28
CA GLU A 9 1.44 9.86 -17.67
C GLU A 9 0.95 10.64 -16.44
N LEU A 10 1.54 11.82 -16.21
CA LEU A 10 1.29 12.70 -15.08
C LEU A 10 0.75 14.05 -15.55
N LYS A 11 -0.28 14.56 -14.87
CA LYS A 11 -0.91 15.85 -15.22
C LYS A 11 -0.20 17.07 -14.66
N SER A 12 0.64 16.91 -13.63
CA SER A 12 1.30 18.04 -12.96
C SER A 12 2.27 18.76 -13.89
N LYS A 13 2.42 20.09 -13.71
CA LYS A 13 3.47 20.86 -14.37
C LYS A 13 4.88 20.36 -14.00
N HIS A 14 5.04 19.76 -12.83
CA HIS A 14 6.29 19.18 -12.32
C HIS A 14 6.54 17.73 -12.77
N ARG A 15 5.79 17.21 -13.75
CA ARG A 15 5.92 15.82 -14.20
C ARG A 15 7.31 15.42 -14.70
N ASN A 16 8.10 16.39 -15.16
CA ASN A 16 9.44 16.18 -15.72
C ASN A 16 10.57 16.46 -14.71
N GLU A 17 10.26 16.76 -13.45
CA GLU A 17 11.28 16.94 -12.42
C GLU A 17 12.08 15.64 -12.22
N SER A 18 13.37 15.78 -11.94
CA SER A 18 14.24 14.65 -11.62
C SER A 18 13.97 14.12 -10.20
N GLY A 19 14.58 12.98 -9.85
CA GLY A 19 14.44 12.38 -8.51
C GLY A 19 13.29 11.37 -8.38
N GLY A 20 12.80 11.19 -7.15
CA GLY A 20 11.84 10.13 -6.81
C GLY A 20 10.37 10.58 -6.88
N LEU A 21 9.56 9.88 -7.69
CA LEU A 21 8.09 9.97 -7.67
C LEU A 21 7.52 9.11 -6.53
N SER A 22 6.49 9.62 -5.86
CA SER A 22 5.79 8.96 -4.75
C SER A 22 4.27 9.06 -4.90
N GLY A 23 3.51 8.47 -3.97
CA GLY A 23 2.06 8.62 -3.90
C GLY A 23 1.27 7.69 -4.83
N LYS A 24 0.06 8.11 -5.22
CA LYS A 24 -0.91 7.30 -5.98
C LYS A 24 -0.32 6.60 -7.22
N PRO A 25 0.57 7.23 -8.03
CA PRO A 25 1.17 6.56 -9.19
C PRO A 25 1.93 5.27 -8.85
N LEU A 26 2.43 5.12 -7.61
CA LEU A 26 3.18 3.94 -7.18
C LEU A 26 2.28 2.79 -6.71
N ARG A 27 0.97 3.00 -6.51
CA ARG A 27 0.09 2.01 -5.85
C ARG A 27 0.18 0.64 -6.52
N LYS A 28 -0.13 0.56 -7.82
CA LYS A 28 -0.13 -0.68 -8.59
C LYS A 28 1.23 -1.39 -8.56
N ARG A 29 2.30 -0.68 -8.93
CA ARG A 29 3.67 -1.23 -9.00
C ARG A 29 4.16 -1.73 -7.65
N SER A 30 3.93 -0.96 -6.59
CA SER A 30 4.37 -1.35 -5.24
C SER A 30 3.55 -2.52 -4.67
N THR A 31 2.27 -2.65 -5.01
CA THR A 31 1.47 -3.83 -4.66
C THR A 31 1.96 -5.08 -5.40
N GLU A 32 2.29 -4.95 -6.69
CA GLU A 32 2.82 -6.07 -7.47
C GLU A 32 4.16 -6.58 -6.91
N ILE A 33 5.06 -5.66 -6.56
CA ILE A 33 6.34 -6.03 -5.93
C ILE A 33 6.12 -6.76 -4.60
N ILE A 34 5.13 -6.35 -3.79
CA ILE A 34 4.79 -7.07 -2.55
C ILE A 34 4.33 -8.50 -2.89
N ARG A 35 3.46 -8.66 -3.88
CA ARG A 35 2.98 -9.98 -4.32
C ARG A 35 4.12 -10.90 -4.77
N THR A 36 5.02 -10.39 -5.62
CA THR A 36 6.19 -11.14 -6.09
C THR A 36 7.10 -11.53 -4.93
N LEU A 37 7.47 -10.58 -4.05
CA LEU A 37 8.34 -10.87 -2.93
C LEU A 37 7.71 -11.85 -1.95
N TYR A 38 6.41 -11.69 -1.68
CA TYR A 38 5.70 -12.61 -0.82
C TYR A 38 5.76 -14.02 -1.43
N ALA A 39 5.39 -14.20 -2.71
CA ALA A 39 5.42 -15.50 -3.40
C ALA A 39 6.74 -16.27 -3.20
N GLU A 40 7.88 -15.57 -3.25
CA GLU A 40 9.21 -16.15 -3.05
C GLU A 40 9.57 -16.38 -1.57
N LEU A 41 9.20 -15.46 -0.68
CA LEU A 41 9.66 -15.45 0.72
C LEU A 41 8.71 -16.14 1.71
N GLY A 42 7.47 -16.39 1.30
CA GLY A 42 6.44 -16.94 2.19
C GLY A 42 6.20 -16.05 3.41
N THR A 43 5.98 -16.69 4.56
CA THR A 43 5.77 -16.04 5.86
C THR A 43 7.06 -15.84 6.65
N GLU A 44 8.22 -16.29 6.14
CA GLU A 44 9.49 -16.25 6.87
C GLU A 44 10.05 -14.83 6.99
N VAL A 45 9.76 -13.97 6.00
CA VAL A 45 10.22 -12.58 5.96
C VAL A 45 9.02 -11.63 5.95
N PRO A 46 8.76 -10.90 7.06
CA PRO A 46 7.68 -9.92 7.12
C PRO A 46 7.90 -8.78 6.13
N ILE A 47 6.87 -8.47 5.33
CA ILE A 47 6.92 -7.39 4.34
C ILE A 47 6.18 -6.16 4.87
N ILE A 48 6.82 -4.99 4.83
CA ILE A 48 6.17 -3.70 5.09
C ILE A 48 5.80 -3.06 3.75
N GLY A 49 4.50 -2.93 3.50
CA GLY A 49 3.94 -2.37 2.27
C GLY A 49 4.01 -0.84 2.24
N VAL A 50 4.64 -0.28 1.21
CA VAL A 50 4.80 1.18 1.06
C VAL A 50 4.58 1.57 -0.38
N GLY A 51 3.82 2.65 -0.60
CA GLY A 51 3.61 3.27 -1.92
C GLY A 51 2.13 3.41 -2.27
N GLY A 52 1.64 4.65 -2.34
CA GLY A 52 0.30 4.95 -2.87
C GLY A 52 -0.88 4.50 -2.00
N ILE A 53 -0.76 4.59 -0.67
CA ILE A 53 -1.82 4.21 0.28
C ILE A 53 -2.55 5.47 0.76
N PHE A 54 -3.81 5.64 0.35
CA PHE A 54 -4.65 6.82 0.63
C PHE A 54 -5.95 6.48 1.36
N ASN A 55 -6.26 5.20 1.54
CA ASN A 55 -7.48 4.73 2.22
C ASN A 55 -7.27 3.28 2.73
N GLY A 56 -8.26 2.75 3.45
CA GLY A 56 -8.23 1.39 3.99
C GLY A 56 -8.22 0.31 2.92
N ALA A 57 -8.85 0.53 1.76
CA ALA A 57 -8.83 -0.43 0.66
C ALA A 57 -7.42 -0.56 0.03
N ASP A 58 -6.67 0.54 -0.09
CA ASP A 58 -5.28 0.50 -0.56
C ASP A 58 -4.37 -0.25 0.44
N ALA A 59 -4.61 -0.06 1.74
CA ALA A 59 -3.88 -0.79 2.78
C ALA A 59 -4.23 -2.28 2.74
N TYR A 60 -5.51 -2.59 2.61
CA TYR A 60 -6.04 -3.94 2.56
C TYR A 60 -5.52 -4.72 1.34
N GLU A 61 -5.51 -4.09 0.16
CA GLU A 61 -4.94 -4.64 -1.07
C GLU A 61 -3.47 -5.06 -0.87
N LYS A 62 -2.67 -4.23 -0.19
CA LYS A 62 -1.26 -4.55 0.09
C LYS A 62 -1.11 -5.68 1.10
N ILE A 63 -1.97 -5.72 2.12
CA ILE A 63 -1.96 -6.77 3.13
C ILE A 63 -2.31 -8.11 2.48
N ARG A 64 -3.40 -8.17 1.70
CA ARG A 64 -3.79 -9.35 0.94
C ARG A 64 -2.75 -9.80 -0.08
N ALA A 65 -1.98 -8.85 -0.64
CA ALA A 65 -0.83 -9.18 -1.50
C ALA A 65 0.37 -9.77 -0.74
N GLY A 66 0.44 -9.66 0.59
CA GLY A 66 1.51 -10.23 1.41
C GLY A 66 2.17 -9.31 2.43
N ALA A 67 1.74 -8.05 2.53
CA ALA A 67 2.30 -7.14 3.53
C ALA A 67 1.75 -7.42 4.93
N SER A 68 2.63 -7.50 5.93
CA SER A 68 2.26 -7.65 7.35
C SER A 68 1.91 -6.30 8.00
N ALA A 69 2.40 -5.20 7.44
CA ALA A 69 2.13 -3.84 7.88
C ALA A 69 2.23 -2.86 6.70
N VAL A 70 1.77 -1.62 6.89
CA VAL A 70 1.85 -0.58 5.86
C VAL A 70 2.46 0.73 6.38
N GLN A 71 3.14 1.47 5.51
CA GLN A 71 3.63 2.83 5.78
C GLN A 71 3.00 3.86 4.86
N ILE A 72 2.72 5.03 5.42
CA ILE A 72 2.03 6.13 4.75
C ILE A 72 2.91 7.38 4.86
N TYR A 73 3.17 8.03 3.72
CA TYR A 73 3.85 9.32 3.67
C TYR A 73 3.06 10.30 2.81
N THR A 74 3.11 10.16 1.48
CA THR A 74 2.54 11.14 0.54
C THR A 74 1.09 11.48 0.85
N ALA A 75 0.28 10.50 1.23
CA ALA A 75 -1.13 10.72 1.56
C ALA A 75 -1.34 11.60 2.81
N LEU A 76 -0.44 11.58 3.80
CA LEU A 76 -0.53 12.47 4.96
C LEU A 76 -0.42 13.95 4.57
N ILE A 77 0.37 14.25 3.53
CA ILE A 77 0.52 15.61 3.00
C ILE A 77 -0.80 16.11 2.41
N PHE A 78 -1.58 15.22 1.76
CA PHE A 78 -2.82 15.59 1.07
C PHE A 78 -4.07 15.51 1.97
N GLU A 79 -4.15 14.49 2.81
CA GLU A 79 -5.36 14.14 3.59
C GLU A 79 -5.25 14.55 5.07
N GLY A 80 -4.06 14.98 5.51
CA GLY A 80 -3.78 15.35 6.89
C GLY A 80 -3.72 14.15 7.86
N PRO A 81 -3.53 14.41 9.17
CA PRO A 81 -3.33 13.36 10.18
C PRO A 81 -4.57 12.49 10.42
N GLY A 82 -5.77 12.99 10.12
CA GLY A 82 -7.03 12.24 10.22
C GLY A 82 -7.08 10.98 9.34
N LEU A 83 -6.23 10.93 8.30
CA LEU A 83 -6.07 9.79 7.41
C LEU A 83 -5.82 8.48 8.17
N VAL A 84 -4.99 8.50 9.22
CA VAL A 84 -4.62 7.28 9.95
C VAL A 84 -5.85 6.64 10.58
N ARG A 85 -6.75 7.44 11.18
CA ARG A 85 -8.00 6.95 11.77
C ARG A 85 -8.92 6.37 10.69
N LYS A 86 -9.05 7.08 9.56
CA LYS A 86 -9.86 6.64 8.42
C LYS A 86 -9.38 5.29 7.89
N VAL A 87 -8.09 5.15 7.60
CA VAL A 87 -7.49 3.91 7.09
C VAL A 87 -7.74 2.75 8.05
N LYS A 88 -7.54 2.96 9.36
CA LYS A 88 -7.80 1.92 10.37
C LYS A 88 -9.26 1.46 10.40
N SER A 89 -10.21 2.41 10.40
CA SER A 89 -11.64 2.08 10.41
C SER A 89 -12.08 1.36 9.14
N GLU A 90 -11.66 1.84 7.97
CA GLU A 90 -11.98 1.20 6.68
C GLU A 90 -11.35 -0.19 6.56
N LEU A 91 -10.10 -0.37 7.01
CA LEU A 91 -9.43 -1.67 7.03
C LEU A 91 -10.16 -2.66 7.94
N ALA A 92 -10.58 -2.25 9.14
CA ALA A 92 -11.34 -3.12 10.04
C ALA A 92 -12.65 -3.60 9.40
N ASN A 93 -13.39 -2.70 8.75
CA ASN A 93 -14.64 -3.05 8.06
C ASN A 93 -14.40 -4.03 6.91
N LEU A 94 -13.30 -3.87 6.15
CA LEU A 94 -12.96 -4.77 5.05
C LEU A 94 -12.56 -6.16 5.55
N LEU A 95 -11.81 -6.24 6.65
CA LEU A 95 -11.46 -7.50 7.29
C LEU A 95 -12.71 -8.25 7.75
N GLU A 96 -13.62 -7.57 8.45
CA GLU A 96 -14.88 -8.16 8.92
C GLU A 96 -15.75 -8.63 7.76
N LYS A 97 -15.88 -7.80 6.71
CA LYS A 97 -16.64 -8.13 5.51
C LYS A 97 -16.14 -9.40 4.82
N ASP A 98 -14.83 -9.60 4.78
CA ASP A 98 -14.20 -10.75 4.13
C ASP A 98 -13.97 -11.93 5.11
N GLY A 99 -14.46 -11.83 6.35
CA GLY A 99 -14.45 -12.93 7.33
C GLY A 99 -13.13 -13.12 8.08
N PHE A 100 -12.20 -12.18 8.00
CA PHE A 100 -10.94 -12.21 8.74
C PHE A 100 -11.10 -11.65 10.16
N LYS A 101 -10.58 -12.36 11.16
CA LYS A 101 -10.61 -11.94 12.57
C LYS A 101 -9.44 -11.03 12.94
N SER A 102 -8.40 -11.00 12.12
CA SER A 102 -7.23 -10.16 12.34
C SER A 102 -6.55 -9.80 11.02
N VAL A 103 -5.72 -8.75 11.05
CA VAL A 103 -4.85 -8.39 9.92
C VAL A 103 -3.97 -9.58 9.52
N ALA A 104 -3.43 -10.32 10.49
CA ALA A 104 -2.52 -11.43 10.26
C ALA A 104 -3.16 -12.55 9.42
N GLU A 105 -4.46 -12.84 9.62
CA GLU A 105 -5.17 -13.85 8.83
C GLU A 105 -5.37 -13.44 7.36
N SER A 106 -5.34 -12.14 7.06
CA SER A 106 -5.50 -11.62 5.70
C SER A 106 -4.17 -11.43 4.95
N VAL A 107 -3.02 -11.62 5.60
CA VAL A 107 -1.71 -11.46 4.96
C VAL A 107 -1.56 -12.52 3.89
N GLY A 108 -1.46 -12.08 2.63
CA GLY A 108 -1.23 -13.02 1.53
C GLY A 108 -2.46 -13.77 1.02
N ALA A 109 -3.67 -13.36 1.42
CA ALA A 109 -4.93 -14.04 1.09
C ALA A 109 -5.29 -14.11 -0.41
N ASP A 110 -4.54 -13.42 -1.29
CA ASP A 110 -4.74 -13.47 -2.74
C ASP A 110 -3.90 -14.56 -3.45
N ARG A 111 -3.19 -15.40 -2.70
CA ARG A 111 -2.43 -16.53 -3.24
C ARG A 111 -3.29 -17.74 -3.58
#